data_AF-G5E2J4-F1
#
_entry.id   AF-G5E2J4-F1
#
_cell.length_a   1.000
_cell.length_b   1.000
_cell.length_c   1.000
_cell.angle_alpha   90.00
_cell.angle_beta   90.00
_cell.angle_gamma   90.00
#
_symmetry.space_group_name_H-M   'P 1'
#
loop_
_entity.id
_entity.type
_entity.pdbx_description
1 polymer ?
#
loop_
_entity_poly.entity_id
_entity_poly.type
_entity_poly.pdbx_seq_one_letter_code
_entity_poly.pdbx_strand_id
1 'polypeptide(L)'
;WEVCSFDVYSAYGRVYESMKDQYLKLLSTLKYRILVYNGDVDMACNFLGDQWFVDSLQQKLQVQRRPWLYNDGDQQQIGGFVKEFSNLTFLTIKGAG
;
A
#
# COMPACT_ATOMS: atom_id res chain seq x y z
N TRP A 1 28.65 -8.74 9.71
CA TRP A 1 27.21 -8.40 9.79
C TRP A 1 27.04 -7.07 9.08
N GLU A 2 26.06 -7.01 8.18
CA GLU A 2 25.73 -5.82 7.38
C GLU A 2 24.21 -5.76 7.19
N VAL A 3 23.67 -4.56 6.91
CA VAL A 3 22.22 -4.35 6.74
C VAL A 3 21.71 -4.96 5.42
N CYS A 4 22.51 -4.85 4.34
CA CYS A 4 22.17 -5.35 3.00
C CYS A 4 23.38 -6.06 2.40
N SER A 5 23.17 -7.20 1.74
CA SER A 5 24.24 -7.97 1.08
C SER A 5 24.26 -7.71 -0.43
N PHE A 6 25.39 -7.22 -0.93
CA PHE A 6 25.58 -6.97 -2.36
C PHE A 6 25.62 -8.26 -3.18
N ASP A 7 26.21 -9.33 -2.65
CA ASP A 7 26.30 -10.62 -3.33
C ASP A 7 24.91 -11.21 -3.56
N VAL A 8 24.02 -11.09 -2.57
CA VAL A 8 22.62 -11.50 -2.72
C VAL A 8 21.89 -10.63 -3.74
N TYR A 9 22.02 -9.31 -3.66
CA TYR A 9 21.34 -8.38 -4.59
C TYR A 9 21.74 -8.62 -6.05
N SER A 10 23.04 -8.78 -6.31
CA SER A 10 23.57 -8.97 -7.67
C SER A 10 23.23 -10.35 -8.26
N ALA A 11 23.06 -11.37 -7.42
CA ALA A 11 22.66 -12.72 -7.85
C ALA A 11 21.12 -12.90 -7.92
N TYR A 12 20.32 -11.95 -7.44
CA TYR A 12 18.88 -12.13 -7.34
C TYR A 12 18.16 -11.90 -8.68
N GLY A 13 17.49 -12.95 -9.18
CA GLY A 13 16.61 -12.87 -10.34
C GLY A 13 15.16 -12.59 -9.94
N ARG A 14 14.59 -11.45 -10.38
CA ARG A 14 13.15 -11.20 -10.23
C ARG A 14 12.36 -12.17 -11.13
N VAL A 15 11.35 -12.83 -10.57
CA VAL A 15 10.52 -13.83 -11.28
C VAL A 15 9.09 -13.35 -11.55
N TYR A 16 8.69 -12.21 -10.96
CA TYR A 16 7.38 -11.61 -11.14
C TYR A 16 7.52 -10.12 -11.47
N GLU A 17 6.79 -9.67 -12.48
CA GLU A 17 6.72 -8.26 -12.88
C GLU A 17 5.61 -7.49 -12.12
N SER A 18 4.60 -8.20 -11.61
CA SER A 18 3.49 -7.63 -10.86
C SER A 18 2.95 -8.63 -9.85
N MET A 19 2.37 -8.12 -8.76
CA MET A 19 1.70 -8.91 -7.72
C MET A 19 0.20 -9.10 -7.96
N LYS A 20 -0.32 -8.66 -9.12
CA LYS A 20 -1.75 -8.65 -9.41
C LYS A 20 -2.43 -10.00 -9.16
N ASP A 21 -1.86 -11.08 -9.70
CA ASP A 21 -2.45 -12.42 -9.62
C ASP A 21 -2.48 -12.95 -8.19
N GLN A 22 -1.44 -12.65 -7.40
CA GLN A 22 -1.33 -13.00 -5.99
C GLN A 22 -2.39 -12.28 -5.17
N TYR A 23 -2.59 -10.98 -5.40
CA TYR A 23 -3.64 -10.20 -4.73
C TYR A 23 -5.04 -10.71 -5.09
N LEU A 24 -5.32 -10.97 -6.38
CA LEU A 24 -6.61 -11.51 -6.81
C LEU A 24 -6.88 -12.90 -6.20
N LYS A 25 -5.86 -13.74 -6.09
CA LYS A 25 -5.98 -15.05 -5.43
C LYS A 25 -6.37 -14.89 -3.96
N LEU A 26 -5.73 -13.98 -3.22
CA LEU A 26 -6.07 -13.72 -1.81
C LEU A 26 -7.48 -13.12 -1.66
N LEU A 27 -7.81 -12.13 -2.49
CA LEU A 27 -9.09 -11.42 -2.46
C LEU A 27 -10.27 -12.32 -2.83
N SER A 28 -10.08 -13.28 -3.75
CA SER A 28 -11.13 -14.23 -4.14
C SER A 28 -11.63 -15.10 -2.98
N THR A 29 -10.81 -15.31 -1.94
CA THR A 29 -11.22 -16.07 -0.76
C THR A 29 -12.13 -15.28 0.18
N LEU A 30 -12.08 -13.94 0.13
CA LEU A 30 -12.73 -13.02 1.08
C LEU A 30 -12.41 -13.28 2.57
N LYS A 31 -11.40 -14.11 2.87
CA LYS A 31 -10.99 -14.47 4.24
C LYS A 31 -9.99 -13.49 4.85
N TYR A 32 -9.27 -12.76 4.00
CA TYR A 32 -8.19 -11.89 4.42
C TYR A 32 -8.62 -10.42 4.32
N ARG A 33 -8.09 -9.60 5.24
CA ARG A 33 -8.12 -8.14 5.15
C ARG A 33 -6.74 -7.68 4.73
N ILE A 34 -6.66 -6.94 3.64
CA ILE A 34 -5.39 -6.51 3.04
C ILE A 34 -5.27 -4.99 3.17
N LEU A 35 -4.11 -4.53 3.60
CA LEU A 35 -3.75 -3.11 3.66
C LEU A 35 -2.50 -2.89 2.81
N VAL A 36 -2.58 -1.91 1.91
CA VAL A 36 -1.43 -1.35 1.20
C VAL A 36 -1.27 0.07 1.72
N TYR A 37 -0.10 0.39 2.28
CA TYR A 37 0.19 1.72 2.82
C TYR A 37 1.51 2.26 2.28
N ASN A 38 1.54 3.55 1.94
CA ASN A 38 2.72 4.22 1.40
C ASN A 38 2.96 5.56 2.09
N GLY A 39 4.23 5.89 2.31
CA GLY A 39 4.64 7.26 2.55
C GLY A 39 4.45 8.10 1.28
N ASP A 40 3.87 9.30 1.39
CA ASP A 40 3.56 10.13 0.22
C ASP A 40 4.75 10.96 -0.31
N VAL A 41 5.90 10.94 0.37
CA VAL A 41 7.15 11.57 -0.11
C VAL A 41 8.22 10.56 -0.54
N ASP A 42 7.96 9.24 -0.49
CA ASP A 42 8.86 8.21 -1.05
C ASP A 42 8.90 8.29 -2.58
N MET A 43 10.12 8.21 -3.14
CA MET A 43 10.36 8.15 -4.58
C MET A 43 10.78 6.76 -5.08
N ALA A 44 11.21 5.84 -4.21
CA ALA A 44 11.57 4.48 -4.58
C ALA A 44 10.33 3.63 -4.92
N CYS A 45 9.28 3.71 -4.10
CA CYS A 45 7.99 3.06 -4.27
C CYS A 45 6.86 4.05 -3.95
N ASN A 46 6.68 5.02 -4.85
CA ASN A 46 5.76 6.14 -4.63
C ASN A 46 4.29 5.70 -4.49
N PHE A 47 3.53 6.46 -3.69
CA PHE A 47 2.14 6.16 -3.39
C PHE A 47 1.22 6.15 -4.63
N LEU A 48 1.55 6.88 -5.71
CA LEU A 48 0.72 6.90 -6.92
C LEU A 48 0.77 5.54 -7.64
N GLY A 49 1.96 4.93 -7.72
CA GLY A 49 2.15 3.61 -8.31
C GLY A 49 1.32 2.55 -7.59
N ASP A 50 1.37 2.52 -6.26
CA ASP A 50 0.59 1.57 -5.47
C ASP A 50 -0.91 1.89 -5.47
N GLN A 51 -1.29 3.17 -5.53
CA GLN A 51 -2.71 3.53 -5.70
C GLN A 51 -3.25 3.04 -7.04
N TRP A 52 -2.51 3.22 -8.13
CA TRP A 52 -2.88 2.70 -9.46
C TRP A 52 -2.93 1.18 -9.48
N PHE A 53 -1.99 0.52 -8.80
CA PHE A 53 -2.00 -0.93 -8.65
C PHE A 53 -3.28 -1.40 -7.95
N VAL A 54 -3.62 -0.84 -6.79
CA VAL A 54 -4.84 -1.19 -6.06
C VAL A 54 -6.10 -0.92 -6.88
N ASP A 55 -6.17 0.22 -7.58
CA ASP A 55 -7.30 0.56 -8.44
C ASP A 55 -7.43 -0.42 -9.63
N SER A 56 -6.31 -0.91 -10.16
CA SER A 56 -6.29 -1.90 -11.25
C SER A 56 -6.82 -3.29 -10.85
N LEU A 57 -6.94 -3.58 -9.55
CA LEU A 57 -7.53 -4.83 -9.03
C LEU A 57 -9.06 -4.83 -9.14
N GLN A 58 -9.70 -3.70 -9.48
CA GLN A 58 -11.14 -3.58 -9.75
C GLN A 58 -12.04 -4.17 -8.63
N GLN A 59 -11.60 -4.05 -7.38
CA GLN A 59 -12.41 -4.45 -6.24
C GLN A 59 -13.59 -3.49 -6.02
N LYS A 60 -14.66 -3.95 -5.39
CA LYS A 60 -15.83 -3.11 -5.10
C LYS A 60 -15.45 -2.01 -4.09
N LEU A 61 -15.54 -0.75 -4.52
CA LEU A 61 -15.35 0.41 -3.65
C LEU A 61 -16.43 0.43 -2.56
N GLN A 62 -16.02 0.50 -1.31
CA GLN A 62 -16.92 0.59 -0.15
C GLN A 62 -16.99 2.01 0.38
N VAL A 63 -15.84 2.68 0.49
CA VAL A 63 -15.75 4.04 1.02
C VAL A 63 -14.91 4.88 0.07
N GLN A 64 -15.47 6.03 -0.33
CA GLN A 64 -14.74 7.00 -1.14
C GLN A 64 -13.51 7.50 -0.37
N ARG A 65 -12.47 7.87 -1.12
CA ARG A 65 -11.22 8.39 -0.56
C ARG A 65 -11.50 9.52 0.43
N ARG A 66 -11.01 9.38 1.67
CA ARG A 66 -11.22 10.32 2.77
C ARG A 66 -9.93 10.50 3.57
N PRO A 67 -9.74 11.62 4.28
CA PRO A 67 -8.62 11.72 5.22
C PRO A 67 -8.79 10.73 6.38
N TRP A 68 -7.68 10.21 6.89
CA TRP A 68 -7.65 9.57 8.21
C TRP A 68 -6.96 10.51 9.19
N LEU A 69 -7.47 10.53 10.42
CA LEU A 69 -7.05 11.44 11.47
C LEU A 69 -6.32 10.68 12.56
N TYR A 70 -5.35 11.33 13.17
CA TYR A 70 -4.73 10.90 14.42
C TYR A 70 -4.71 12.04 15.41
N ASN A 71 -4.59 11.70 16.69
CA ASN A 71 -4.47 12.68 17.75
C ASN A 71 -2.99 13.01 17.95
N ASP A 72 -2.65 14.28 17.85
CA ASP A 72 -1.35 14.85 18.18
C ASP A 72 -1.53 15.76 19.40
N GLY A 73 -1.34 15.20 20.59
CA GLY A 73 -1.74 15.83 21.84
C GLY A 73 -3.25 16.11 21.86
N ASP A 74 -3.61 17.39 22.01
CA ASP A 74 -5.00 17.88 22.04
C ASP A 74 -5.57 18.23 20.65
N GLN A 75 -4.80 18.03 19.57
CA GLN A 75 -5.22 18.38 18.22
C GLN A 75 -5.45 17.14 17.35
N GLN A 76 -6.49 17.19 16.49
CA GLN A 76 -6.64 16.21 15.42
C GLN A 76 -5.88 16.66 14.17
N GLN A 77 -5.02 15.79 13.66
CA GLN A 77 -4.21 16.05 12.48
C GLN A 77 -4.52 15.02 11.38
N ILE A 78 -4.41 15.46 10.13
CA ILE A 78 -4.51 14.55 8.98
C ILE A 78 -3.22 13.73 8.89
N GLY A 79 -3.35 12.44 9.17
CA GLY A 79 -2.26 11.47 9.01
C GLY A 79 -2.05 11.06 7.56
N GLY A 80 -3.04 11.28 6.70
CA GLY A 80 -3.01 11.00 5.27
C GLY A 80 -4.40 10.66 4.75
N PHE A 81 -4.48 9.86 3.69
CA PHE A 81 -5.75 9.51 3.06
C PHE A 81 -5.93 8.00 2.97
N VAL A 82 -7.19 7.55 3.07
CA VAL A 82 -7.58 6.16 2.99
C VAL A 82 -8.64 5.97 1.91
N LYS A 83 -8.55 4.88 1.14
CA LYS A 83 -9.53 4.44 0.14
C LYS A 83 -9.83 2.96 0.41
N GLU A 84 -11.11 2.66 0.66
CA GLU A 84 -11.51 1.34 1.18
C GLU A 84 -12.38 0.60 0.17
N PHE A 85 -12.02 -0.66 -0.08
CA PHE A 85 -12.75 -1.63 -0.87
C PHE A 85 -13.22 -2.77 0.05
N SER A 86 -13.92 -3.77 -0.49
CA SER A 86 -14.50 -4.86 0.32
C SER A 86 -13.55 -5.49 1.34
N ASN A 87 -12.37 -5.93 0.89
CA ASN A 87 -11.36 -6.63 1.72
C ASN A 87 -9.95 -6.05 1.51
N LEU A 88 -9.86 -4.88 0.87
CA LEU A 88 -8.62 -4.22 0.51
C LEU A 88 -8.72 -2.74 0.86
N THR A 89 -7.68 -2.21 1.50
CA THR A 89 -7.58 -0.80 1.84
C THR A 89 -6.27 -0.25 1.33
N PHE A 90 -6.33 0.91 0.68
CA PHE A 90 -5.15 1.70 0.32
C PHE A 90 -5.05 2.92 1.23
N LEU A 91 -3.86 3.20 1.75
CA LEU A 91 -3.61 4.28 2.69
C LEU A 91 -2.33 5.05 2.35
N THR A 92 -2.36 6.37 2.50
CA THR A 92 -1.15 7.21 2.46
C THR A 92 -0.80 7.71 3.85
N ILE A 93 0.49 7.87 4.12
CA ILE A 93 1.03 8.47 5.34
C ILE A 93 1.68 9.80 4.93
N LYS A 94 1.07 10.89 5.38
CA LYS A 94 1.42 12.25 4.99
C LYS A 94 2.78 12.66 5.54
N GLY A 95 3.71 12.98 4.67
CA GLY A 95 5.07 13.43 5.00
C GLY A 95 6.04 12.30 5.35
N ALA A 96 5.63 11.04 5.22
CA ALA A 96 6.52 9.89 5.38
C ALA A 96 7.10 9.48 4.01
N GLY A 97 8.33 8.96 4.03
CA GLY A 97 9.03 8.42 2.86
C GLY A 97 9.90 7.24 3.27
#